data_AF-A0ABD6B224-F1
#
_entry.id   AF-A0ABD6B224-F1
#
_cell.length_a   1.000
_cell.length_b   1.000
_cell.length_c   1.000
_cell.angle_alpha   90.00
_cell.angle_beta   90.00
_cell.angle_gamma   90.00
#
_symmetry.space_group_name_H-M   'P 1'
#
loop_
_entity.id
_entity.type
_entity.pdbx_description
1 polymer ?
#
loop_
_entity_poly.entity_id
_entity_poly.type
_entity_poly.pdbx_seq_one_letter_code
_entity_poly.pdbx_strand_id
1 'polypeptide(L)'
;DGVARRALTVPILPEHVWRDRTEPAAIGGIPVGTVTDALVTNNIPPVGSGPFEFVRNTPRERLLLERVDDHFSTREGTELPDWIADPALDALSVRVVGSDVAAVEAVADGDADVTGTAVGASTVPRIGRAEGTELLVRRSDRPYVLGYNTRRAHLSNPRVRHTLARLIDEAFLGEEVLDGYARPAVGPLQGTEWYPDDLAWDDGNPVVPFFGQDGELNVETARESFREAGYQYDDDTLVGGSA
;
A
#
# COMPACT_ATOMS: atom_id res chain seq x y z
N ASP A 1 -12.93 -14.90 -14.15
CA ASP A 1 -13.12 -15.44 -12.79
C ASP A 1 -12.57 -14.62 -11.62
N GLY A 2 -11.39 -13.98 -11.70
CA GLY A 2 -10.79 -13.30 -10.53
C GLY A 2 -11.61 -12.14 -9.92
N VAL A 3 -12.26 -11.31 -10.76
CA VAL A 3 -13.03 -10.14 -10.29
C VAL A 3 -14.29 -10.54 -9.54
N ALA A 4 -15.02 -11.55 -10.02
CA ALA A 4 -16.24 -12.04 -9.38
C ALA A 4 -15.95 -12.66 -8.00
N ARG A 5 -14.85 -13.40 -7.86
CA ARG A 5 -14.43 -13.96 -6.57
C ARG A 5 -14.06 -12.87 -5.56
N ARG A 6 -13.40 -11.79 -6.00
CA ARG A 6 -13.01 -10.67 -5.13
C ARG A 6 -14.19 -9.76 -4.75
N ALA A 7 -15.22 -9.66 -5.61
CA ALA A 7 -16.45 -8.96 -5.26
C ALA A 7 -17.17 -9.61 -4.07
N LEU A 8 -17.08 -10.94 -3.94
CA LEU A 8 -17.65 -11.70 -2.82
C LEU A 8 -16.77 -11.69 -1.55
N THR A 9 -15.59 -11.06 -1.57
CA THR A 9 -14.76 -10.85 -0.37
C THR A 9 -14.99 -9.49 0.29
N VAL A 10 -15.89 -8.67 -0.25
CA VAL A 10 -16.29 -7.40 0.40
C VAL A 10 -17.07 -7.74 1.67
N PRO A 11 -16.74 -7.14 2.83
CA PRO A 11 -17.48 -7.39 4.05
C PRO A 11 -18.98 -7.13 3.90
N ILE A 12 -19.80 -8.04 4.40
CA ILE A 12 -21.26 -7.85 4.46
C ILE A 12 -21.57 -6.85 5.57
N LEU A 13 -22.34 -5.82 5.24
CA LEU A 13 -22.77 -4.80 6.20
C LEU A 13 -24.17 -5.14 6.75
N PRO A 14 -24.37 -5.15 8.08
CA PRO A 14 -25.65 -5.50 8.68
C PRO A 14 -26.71 -4.42 8.40
N GLU A 15 -27.80 -4.76 7.69
CA GLU A 15 -28.86 -3.81 7.31
C GLU A 15 -29.37 -2.99 8.51
N HIS A 16 -29.62 -3.64 9.65
CA HIS A 16 -30.15 -3.01 10.84
C HIS A 16 -29.23 -1.94 11.47
N VAL A 17 -27.95 -1.87 11.08
CA VAL A 17 -27.00 -0.84 11.51
C VAL A 17 -26.88 0.29 10.49
N TRP A 18 -27.01 -0.04 9.21
CA TRP A 18 -26.66 0.86 8.10
C TRP A 18 -27.86 1.48 7.40
N ARG A 19 -29.06 0.90 7.52
CA ARG A 19 -30.28 1.34 6.82
C ARG A 19 -30.61 2.80 7.08
N ASP A 20 -30.47 3.27 8.32
CA ASP A 20 -30.78 4.65 8.67
C ASP A 20 -29.66 5.64 8.31
N ARG A 21 -28.51 5.13 7.83
CA ARG A 21 -27.34 5.95 7.43
C ARG A 21 -27.30 6.22 5.92
N THR A 22 -28.32 5.83 5.17
CA THR A 22 -28.39 6.06 3.72
C THR A 22 -28.87 7.46 3.36
N GLU A 23 -29.37 8.23 4.33
CA GLU A 23 -29.83 9.60 4.13
C GLU A 23 -28.66 10.57 3.92
N PRO A 24 -28.89 11.71 3.23
CA PRO A 24 -27.87 12.75 3.07
C PRO A 24 -27.36 13.27 4.42
N ALA A 25 -26.04 13.39 4.54
CA ALA A 25 -25.40 13.89 5.75
C ALA A 25 -25.84 15.31 6.06
N ALA A 26 -26.16 15.60 7.33
CA ALA A 26 -26.62 16.92 7.77
C ALA A 26 -25.72 17.53 8.85
N ILE A 27 -25.48 18.85 8.75
CA ILE A 27 -24.83 19.63 9.80
C ILE A 27 -25.88 20.56 10.40
N GLY A 28 -26.20 20.38 11.69
CA GLY A 28 -27.25 21.16 12.36
C GLY A 28 -28.65 20.96 11.75
N GLY A 29 -28.93 19.79 11.16
CA GLY A 29 -30.20 19.47 10.52
C GLY A 29 -30.34 19.95 9.06
N ILE A 30 -29.30 20.55 8.50
CA ILE A 30 -29.28 20.97 7.09
C ILE A 30 -28.42 19.99 6.28
N PRO A 31 -28.95 19.34 5.24
CA PRO A 31 -28.19 18.46 4.35
C PRO A 31 -27.01 19.18 3.70
N VAL A 32 -25.84 18.54 3.68
CA VAL A 32 -24.60 19.09 3.13
C VAL A 32 -24.06 18.17 2.04
N GLY A 33 -24.14 18.62 0.79
CA GLY A 33 -23.58 17.91 -0.36
C GLY A 33 -24.35 16.64 -0.72
N THR A 34 -23.65 15.71 -1.38
CA THR A 34 -24.22 14.46 -1.92
C THR A 34 -23.76 13.22 -1.15
N VAL A 35 -23.08 13.41 -0.01
CA VAL A 35 -22.58 12.31 0.82
C VAL A 35 -23.67 11.90 1.81
N THR A 36 -23.75 10.61 2.11
CA THR A 36 -24.71 10.07 3.08
C THR A 36 -24.10 10.01 4.48
N ASP A 37 -24.95 9.89 5.50
CA ASP A 37 -24.52 9.67 6.88
C ASP A 37 -23.59 8.46 7.02
N ALA A 38 -23.71 7.46 6.16
CA ALA A 38 -22.83 6.28 6.12
C ALA A 38 -21.36 6.63 5.85
N LEU A 39 -21.09 7.72 5.13
CA LEU A 39 -19.71 8.14 4.79
C LEU A 39 -19.07 9.06 5.84
N VAL A 40 -19.88 9.66 6.72
CA VAL A 40 -19.40 10.64 7.71
C VAL A 40 -19.55 10.18 9.15
N THR A 41 -20.33 9.13 9.40
CA THR A 41 -20.50 8.54 10.74
C THR A 41 -19.30 7.67 11.09
N ASN A 42 -18.69 7.94 12.25
CA ASN A 42 -17.70 7.04 12.82
C ASN A 42 -18.37 5.73 13.22
N ASN A 43 -17.98 4.63 12.58
CA ASN A 43 -18.55 3.30 12.84
C ASN A 43 -17.93 2.66 14.10
N ILE A 44 -18.17 3.25 15.28
CA ILE A 44 -17.68 2.78 16.57
C ILE A 44 -18.85 2.68 17.57
N PRO A 45 -19.08 1.50 18.19
CA PRO A 45 -18.41 0.24 17.91
C PRO A 45 -18.83 -0.31 16.52
N PRO A 46 -17.91 -0.90 15.73
CA PRO A 46 -18.27 -1.57 14.50
C PRO A 46 -19.02 -2.87 14.81
N VAL A 47 -20.06 -3.15 14.03
CA VAL A 47 -20.80 -4.42 14.06
C VAL A 47 -20.53 -5.16 12.75
N GLY A 48 -20.12 -6.42 12.84
CA GLY A 48 -19.82 -7.27 11.70
C GLY A 48 -20.07 -8.74 12.00
N SER A 49 -19.72 -9.61 11.05
CA SER A 49 -19.88 -11.08 11.15
C SER A 49 -18.53 -11.81 11.13
N GLY A 50 -17.49 -11.17 11.64
CA GLY A 50 -16.16 -11.75 11.76
C GLY A 50 -15.97 -12.54 13.05
N PRO A 51 -14.91 -13.36 13.17
CA PRO A 51 -14.64 -14.18 14.36
C PRO A 51 -14.17 -13.36 15.57
N PHE A 52 -13.95 -12.05 15.43
CA PHE A 52 -13.57 -11.15 16.52
C PHE A 52 -14.50 -9.94 16.57
N GLU A 53 -14.87 -9.52 17.78
CA GLU A 53 -15.69 -8.34 18.03
C GLU A 53 -14.91 -7.20 18.69
N PHE A 54 -15.44 -5.99 18.56
CA PHE A 54 -14.80 -4.78 19.06
C PHE A 54 -14.94 -4.68 20.58
N VAL A 55 -13.80 -4.57 21.27
CA VAL A 55 -13.77 -4.27 22.71
C VAL A 55 -13.50 -2.78 22.94
N ARG A 56 -12.39 -2.27 22.42
CA ARG A 56 -11.99 -0.86 22.57
C ARG A 56 -11.02 -0.41 21.49
N ASN A 57 -11.04 0.89 21.24
CA ASN A 57 -10.03 1.58 20.44
C ASN A 57 -9.57 2.84 21.17
N THR A 58 -8.28 2.89 21.51
CA THR A 58 -7.60 4.12 21.90
C THR A 58 -6.91 4.68 20.65
N PRO A 59 -7.41 5.79 20.07
CA PRO A 59 -6.92 6.30 18.80
C PRO A 59 -5.40 6.50 18.78
N ARG A 60 -4.75 6.05 17.70
CA ARG A 60 -3.28 6.09 17.50
C ARG A 60 -2.45 5.31 18.52
N GLU A 61 -3.09 4.48 19.34
CA GLU A 61 -2.38 3.70 20.36
C GLU A 61 -2.69 2.21 20.25
N ARG A 62 -3.97 1.83 20.35
CA ARG A 62 -4.34 0.41 20.48
C ARG A 62 -5.78 0.13 20.06
N LEU A 63 -5.96 -0.90 19.23
CA LEU A 63 -7.22 -1.60 19.02
C LEU A 63 -7.18 -2.93 19.79
N LEU A 64 -8.26 -3.25 20.48
CA LEU A 64 -8.48 -4.55 21.13
C LEU A 64 -9.76 -5.16 20.60
N LEU A 65 -9.64 -6.41 20.14
CA LEU A 65 -10.74 -7.26 19.74
C LEU A 65 -10.70 -8.55 20.56
N GLU A 66 -11.86 -9.14 20.83
CA GLU A 66 -11.98 -10.45 21.48
C GLU A 66 -12.69 -11.44 20.55
N ARG A 67 -12.36 -12.72 20.69
CA ARG A 67 -12.98 -13.76 19.88
C ARG A 67 -14.47 -13.89 20.24
N VAL A 68 -15.31 -14.02 19.23
CA VAL A 68 -16.74 -14.29 19.40
C VAL A 68 -16.94 -15.78 19.71
N ASP A 69 -17.50 -16.08 20.88
CA ASP A 69 -17.87 -17.45 21.24
C ASP A 69 -19.00 -17.99 20.35
N ASP A 70 -18.97 -19.29 20.05
CA ASP A 70 -19.96 -19.97 19.17
C ASP A 70 -20.15 -19.34 17.78
N HIS A 71 -19.11 -18.62 17.29
CA HIS A 71 -19.10 -18.05 15.96
C HIS A 71 -19.41 -19.12 14.91
N PHE A 72 -20.18 -18.77 13.87
CA PHE A 72 -20.66 -19.78 12.91
C PHE A 72 -19.52 -20.53 12.19
N SER A 73 -18.33 -19.95 12.14
CA SER A 73 -17.17 -20.60 11.52
C SER A 73 -16.60 -21.75 12.34
N THR A 74 -16.81 -21.78 13.66
CA THR A 74 -16.28 -22.82 14.56
C THR A 74 -17.28 -23.97 14.78
N ARG A 75 -18.45 -23.93 14.15
CA ARG A 75 -19.50 -24.96 14.31
C ARG A 75 -19.14 -26.24 13.58
N GLU A 76 -19.39 -27.39 14.22
CA GLU A 76 -19.18 -28.70 13.61
C GLU A 76 -19.93 -28.84 12.27
N GLY A 77 -19.26 -29.44 11.28
CA GLY A 77 -19.81 -29.64 9.93
C GLY A 77 -19.70 -28.42 9.00
N THR A 78 -19.02 -27.36 9.42
CA THR A 78 -18.76 -26.19 8.58
C THR A 78 -17.56 -26.42 7.65
N GLU A 79 -17.78 -26.43 6.35
CA GLU A 79 -16.72 -26.53 5.33
C GLU A 79 -16.13 -25.15 5.01
N LEU A 80 -15.46 -24.52 5.97
CA LEU A 80 -14.71 -23.28 5.77
C LEU A 80 -13.20 -23.55 5.79
N PRO A 81 -12.39 -22.70 5.13
CA PRO A 81 -10.93 -22.77 5.27
C PRO A 81 -10.48 -22.70 6.74
N ASP A 82 -9.46 -23.48 7.11
CA ASP A 82 -8.97 -23.60 8.49
C ASP A 82 -8.69 -22.24 9.17
N TRP A 83 -8.14 -21.28 8.42
CA TRP A 83 -7.84 -19.93 8.92
C TRP A 83 -9.08 -19.08 9.27
N ILE A 84 -10.29 -19.53 8.89
CA ILE A 84 -11.58 -18.95 9.30
C ILE A 84 -12.24 -19.83 10.38
N ALA A 85 -12.11 -21.15 10.26
CA ALA A 85 -12.88 -22.11 11.03
C ALA A 85 -12.39 -22.30 12.48
N ASP A 86 -11.11 -22.05 12.76
CA ASP A 86 -10.55 -22.25 14.11
C ASP A 86 -9.51 -21.16 14.47
N PRO A 87 -9.96 -19.98 14.92
CA PRO A 87 -9.05 -18.92 15.35
C PRO A 87 -8.36 -19.32 16.66
N ALA A 88 -7.06 -19.63 16.57
CA ALA A 88 -6.21 -20.07 17.68
C ALA A 88 -5.97 -19.03 18.80
N LEU A 89 -6.57 -17.83 18.70
CA LEU A 89 -6.35 -16.71 19.61
C LEU A 89 -7.65 -16.30 20.28
N ASP A 90 -7.59 -16.02 21.59
CA ASP A 90 -8.74 -15.52 22.37
C ASP A 90 -8.97 -14.02 22.17
N ALA A 91 -7.91 -13.27 21.86
CA ALA A 91 -7.96 -11.83 21.64
C ALA A 91 -6.92 -11.38 20.62
N LEU A 92 -7.22 -10.28 19.92
CA LEU A 92 -6.30 -9.60 19.02
C LEU A 92 -6.05 -8.17 19.51
N SER A 93 -4.79 -7.85 19.79
CA SER A 93 -4.38 -6.46 20.07
C SER A 93 -3.50 -5.91 18.96
N VAL A 94 -3.98 -4.85 18.30
CA VAL A 94 -3.18 -4.11 17.33
C VAL A 94 -2.66 -2.84 18.02
N ARG A 95 -1.35 -2.78 18.26
CA ARG A 95 -0.66 -1.62 18.84
C ARG A 95 -0.02 -0.78 17.73
N VAL A 96 -0.19 0.53 17.82
CA VAL A 96 0.53 1.48 16.97
C VAL A 96 1.88 1.78 17.60
N VAL A 97 2.94 1.65 16.82
CA VAL A 97 4.32 1.99 17.21
C VAL A 97 4.86 3.06 16.27
N GLY A 98 5.74 3.92 16.78
CA GLY A 98 6.18 5.11 16.05
C GLY A 98 7.24 4.87 14.98
N SER A 99 7.84 3.67 14.93
CA SER A 99 8.89 3.33 13.96
C SER A 99 9.04 1.82 13.80
N ASP A 100 9.66 1.40 12.70
CA ASP A 100 9.99 0.00 12.42
C ASP A 100 10.95 -0.58 13.45
N VAL A 101 11.89 0.23 13.94
CA VAL A 101 12.84 -0.17 15.00
C VAL A 101 12.10 -0.52 16.28
N ALA A 102 11.18 0.35 16.72
CA ALA A 102 10.36 0.09 17.90
C ALA A 102 9.41 -1.10 17.70
N ALA A 103 8.97 -1.36 16.45
CA ALA A 103 8.18 -2.54 16.12
C ALA A 103 8.97 -3.83 16.29
N VAL A 104 10.23 -3.85 15.82
CA VAL A 104 11.11 -5.02 15.94
C VAL A 104 11.54 -5.25 17.38
N GLU A 105 11.88 -4.20 18.12
CA GLU A 105 12.20 -4.29 19.56
C GLU A 105 11.02 -4.87 20.35
N ALA A 106 9.80 -4.39 20.08
CA ALA A 106 8.61 -4.94 20.71
C ALA A 106 8.40 -6.45 20.45
N VAL A 107 8.78 -6.95 19.28
CA VAL A 107 8.73 -8.39 18.99
C VAL A 107 9.87 -9.13 19.69
N ALA A 108 11.09 -8.58 19.64
CA ALA A 108 12.28 -9.17 20.27
C ALA A 108 12.13 -9.30 21.79
N ASP A 109 11.49 -8.33 22.44
CA ASP A 109 11.26 -8.32 23.89
C ASP A 109 10.05 -9.18 24.31
N GLY A 110 9.31 -9.76 23.35
CA GLY A 110 8.10 -10.56 23.61
C GLY A 110 6.85 -9.73 23.95
N ASP A 111 6.90 -8.42 23.74
CA ASP A 111 5.78 -7.49 23.92
C ASP A 111 4.77 -7.52 22.76
N ALA A 112 5.12 -8.17 21.64
CA ALA A 112 4.26 -8.40 20.47
C ALA A 112 4.67 -9.69 19.75
N ASP A 113 3.71 -10.36 19.12
CA ASP A 113 3.98 -11.60 18.39
C ASP A 113 4.50 -11.36 16.96
N VAL A 114 4.03 -10.28 16.31
CA VAL A 114 4.36 -9.98 14.90
C VAL A 114 4.18 -8.50 14.59
N THR A 115 4.95 -7.99 13.63
CA THR A 115 4.72 -6.67 13.04
C THR A 115 3.55 -6.69 12.06
N GLY A 116 2.51 -5.88 12.29
CA GLY A 116 1.33 -5.82 11.41
C GLY A 116 1.57 -5.14 10.05
N THR A 117 2.59 -4.30 9.95
CA THR A 117 3.06 -3.67 8.71
C THR A 117 4.45 -4.18 8.36
N ALA A 118 4.79 -4.15 7.07
CA ALA A 118 6.16 -4.44 6.63
C ALA A 118 7.12 -3.40 7.23
N VAL A 119 8.29 -3.88 7.65
CA VAL A 119 9.40 -3.05 8.11
C VAL A 119 10.31 -2.68 6.95
N GLY A 120 10.95 -1.52 7.02
CA GLY A 120 11.90 -1.07 6.01
C GLY A 120 13.16 -1.95 5.93
N ALA A 121 13.72 -2.02 4.73
CA ALA A 121 14.92 -2.82 4.41
C ALA A 121 16.10 -2.55 5.37
N SER A 122 16.33 -1.27 5.71
CA SER A 122 17.38 -0.85 6.65
C SER A 122 17.22 -1.39 8.08
N THR A 123 16.05 -1.94 8.43
CA THR A 123 15.78 -2.58 9.72
C THR A 123 16.09 -4.08 9.70
N VAL A 124 16.12 -4.72 8.52
CA VAL A 124 16.36 -6.16 8.38
C VAL A 124 17.63 -6.64 9.08
N PRO A 125 18.79 -5.96 8.96
CA PRO A 125 19.99 -6.40 9.68
C PRO A 125 19.82 -6.45 11.20
N ARG A 126 18.89 -5.68 11.78
CA ARG A 126 18.59 -5.71 13.23
C ARG A 126 17.83 -6.98 13.60
N ILE A 127 16.85 -7.37 12.78
CA ILE A 127 16.05 -8.59 12.97
C ILE A 127 16.98 -9.80 12.96
N GLY A 128 17.89 -9.89 11.98
CA GLY A 128 18.84 -10.99 11.90
C GLY A 128 19.83 -11.09 13.08
N ARG A 129 19.93 -10.05 13.92
CA ARG A 129 20.76 -10.03 15.14
C ARG A 129 19.96 -10.20 16.43
N ALA A 130 18.64 -10.07 16.38
CA ALA A 130 17.78 -10.18 17.54
C ALA A 130 17.42 -11.65 17.80
N GLU A 131 17.77 -12.15 18.98
CA GLU A 131 17.41 -13.50 19.39
C GLU A 131 15.88 -13.65 19.47
N GLY A 132 15.36 -14.81 19.09
CA GLY A 132 13.92 -15.08 19.16
C GLY A 132 13.06 -14.40 18.09
N THR A 133 13.66 -13.73 17.09
CA THR A 133 12.93 -13.13 15.96
C THR A 133 13.21 -13.83 14.64
N GLU A 134 12.21 -13.83 13.75
CA GLU A 134 12.32 -14.35 12.39
C GLU A 134 11.86 -13.28 11.38
N LEU A 135 12.62 -13.10 10.30
CA LEU A 135 12.19 -12.26 9.18
C LEU A 135 11.33 -13.06 8.21
N LEU A 136 10.05 -12.70 8.10
CA LEU A 136 9.15 -13.24 7.10
C LEU A 136 9.21 -12.41 5.81
N VAL A 137 9.81 -12.98 4.75
CA VAL A 137 9.89 -12.34 3.44
C VAL A 137 8.83 -12.90 2.51
N ARG A 138 7.96 -12.03 1.99
CA ARG A 138 6.99 -12.38 0.95
C ARG A 138 6.95 -11.33 -0.14
N ARG A 139 6.59 -11.75 -1.36
CA ARG A 139 6.31 -10.81 -2.44
C ARG A 139 5.10 -9.95 -2.09
N SER A 140 5.27 -8.63 -2.13
CA SER A 140 4.19 -7.67 -2.00
C SER A 140 3.37 -7.59 -3.30
N ASP A 141 2.05 -7.46 -3.17
CA ASP A 141 1.12 -7.09 -4.25
C ASP A 141 0.95 -5.57 -4.38
N ARG A 142 1.63 -4.79 -3.53
CA ARG A 142 1.59 -3.33 -3.50
C ARG A 142 2.87 -2.75 -4.07
N PRO A 143 2.83 -2.08 -5.24
CA PRO A 143 3.98 -1.40 -5.80
C PRO A 143 4.20 -0.03 -5.14
N TYR A 144 5.44 0.45 -5.19
CA TYR A 144 5.71 1.88 -5.08
C TYR A 144 5.37 2.54 -6.43
N VAL A 145 4.62 3.64 -6.41
CA VAL A 145 4.19 4.33 -7.64
C VAL A 145 4.45 5.82 -7.53
N LEU A 146 5.18 6.37 -8.50
CA LEU A 146 5.29 7.81 -8.69
C LEU A 146 4.14 8.29 -9.59
N GLY A 147 3.09 8.83 -8.98
CA GLY A 147 1.93 9.37 -9.69
C GLY A 147 2.11 10.83 -10.10
N TYR A 148 1.95 11.13 -11.38
CA TYR A 148 1.96 12.51 -11.88
C TYR A 148 0.55 13.12 -11.85
N ASN A 149 0.40 14.31 -11.25
CA ASN A 149 -0.85 15.06 -11.34
C ASN A 149 -0.94 15.80 -12.68
N THR A 150 -1.56 15.16 -13.67
CA THR A 150 -1.70 15.68 -15.05
C THR A 150 -2.55 16.94 -15.19
N ARG A 151 -3.16 17.42 -14.09
CA ARG A 151 -3.86 18.72 -14.02
C ARG A 151 -2.92 19.89 -13.76
N ARG A 152 -1.67 19.63 -13.37
CA ARG A 152 -0.64 20.67 -13.19
C ARG A 152 -0.01 20.98 -14.54
N ALA A 153 0.26 22.27 -14.76
CA ALA A 153 1.06 22.72 -15.90
C ALA A 153 2.36 21.91 -15.98
N HIS A 154 2.81 21.62 -17.20
CA HIS A 154 3.97 20.78 -17.55
C HIS A 154 3.75 19.27 -17.38
N LEU A 155 3.09 18.83 -16.31
CA LEU A 155 2.79 17.40 -16.09
C LEU A 155 1.62 16.88 -16.94
N SER A 156 0.84 17.76 -17.57
CA SER A 156 -0.12 17.45 -18.63
C SER A 156 0.57 16.83 -19.86
N ASN A 157 1.77 17.29 -20.19
CA ASN A 157 2.54 16.84 -21.35
C ASN A 157 3.14 15.44 -21.09
N PRO A 158 2.75 14.40 -21.87
CA PRO A 158 3.28 13.05 -21.68
C PRO A 158 4.81 12.96 -21.90
N ARG A 159 5.38 13.78 -22.80
CA ARG A 159 6.83 13.78 -23.05
C ARG A 159 7.62 14.15 -21.80
N VAL A 160 7.15 15.16 -21.07
CA VAL A 160 7.74 15.58 -19.78
C VAL A 160 7.67 14.46 -18.76
N ARG A 161 6.52 13.77 -18.65
CA ARG A 161 6.38 12.64 -17.71
C ARG A 161 7.30 11.47 -18.06
N HIS A 162 7.46 11.17 -19.36
CA HIS A 162 8.43 10.16 -19.81
C HIS A 162 9.86 10.59 -19.50
N THR A 163 10.24 11.84 -19.77
CA THR A 163 11.57 12.35 -19.42
C THR A 163 11.83 12.27 -17.91
N LEU A 164 10.86 12.65 -17.07
CA LEU A 164 10.98 12.54 -15.60
C LEU A 164 11.14 11.09 -15.13
N ALA A 165 10.38 10.16 -15.70
CA ALA A 165 10.49 8.74 -15.33
C ALA A 165 11.89 8.17 -15.64
N ARG A 166 12.49 8.61 -16.76
CA ARG A 166 13.84 8.22 -17.17
C ARG A 166 14.96 8.84 -16.32
N LEU A 167 14.66 9.71 -15.36
CA LEU A 167 15.62 10.21 -14.37
C LEU A 167 15.77 9.28 -13.16
N ILE A 168 14.97 8.22 -13.09
CA ILE A 168 14.91 7.31 -11.95
C ILE A 168 15.49 5.97 -12.38
N ASP A 169 16.57 5.55 -11.74
CA ASP A 169 17.13 4.22 -11.90
C ASP A 169 16.40 3.24 -10.96
N GLU A 170 15.37 2.58 -11.48
CA GLU A 170 14.54 1.66 -10.70
C GLU A 170 15.32 0.42 -10.23
N ALA A 171 16.34 -0.01 -10.99
CA ALA A 171 17.19 -1.14 -10.63
C ALA A 171 18.11 -0.77 -9.46
N PHE A 172 18.79 0.38 -9.57
CA PHE A 172 19.61 0.92 -8.48
C PHE A 172 18.79 1.18 -7.21
N LEU A 173 17.56 1.72 -7.33
CA LEU A 173 16.68 1.92 -6.18
C LEU A 173 16.33 0.59 -5.48
N GLY A 174 16.05 -0.46 -6.24
CA GLY A 174 15.72 -1.77 -5.70
C GLY A 174 16.89 -2.40 -4.96
N GLU A 175 18.07 -2.35 -5.56
CA GLU A 175 19.29 -2.99 -5.04
C GLU A 175 19.91 -2.17 -3.89
N GLU A 176 20.22 -0.90 -4.12
CA GLU A 176 21.08 -0.10 -3.24
C GLU A 176 20.29 0.70 -2.20
N VAL A 177 19.08 1.17 -2.53
CA VAL A 177 18.26 1.99 -1.61
C VAL A 177 17.32 1.13 -0.77
N LEU A 178 16.84 0.03 -1.33
CA LEU A 178 15.92 -0.90 -0.68
C LEU A 178 16.59 -2.22 -0.30
N ASP A 179 17.93 -2.27 -0.27
CA ASP A 179 18.76 -3.42 0.11
C ASP A 179 18.32 -4.75 -0.55
N GLY A 180 17.90 -4.70 -1.82
CA GLY A 180 17.38 -5.85 -2.58
C GLY A 180 15.96 -6.31 -2.22
N TYR A 181 15.26 -5.62 -1.31
CA TYR A 181 13.88 -5.92 -0.90
C TYR A 181 12.81 -5.34 -1.83
N ALA A 182 13.21 -4.78 -2.97
CA ALA A 182 12.31 -4.36 -4.02
C ALA A 182 12.81 -4.82 -5.39
N ARG A 183 11.88 -4.98 -6.33
CA ARG A 183 12.18 -5.31 -7.71
C ARG A 183 11.57 -4.26 -8.63
N PRO A 184 12.26 -3.88 -9.71
CA PRO A 184 11.69 -3.00 -10.72
C PRO A 184 10.37 -3.53 -11.29
N ALA A 185 9.47 -2.60 -11.62
CA ALA A 185 8.17 -2.92 -12.19
C ALA A 185 7.76 -1.84 -13.20
N VAL A 186 7.63 -2.21 -14.48
CA VAL A 186 7.16 -1.30 -15.53
C VAL A 186 5.66 -1.02 -15.39
N GLY A 187 4.92 -1.91 -14.72
CA GLY A 187 3.47 -1.79 -14.60
C GLY A 187 2.86 -2.59 -13.45
N PRO A 188 1.57 -2.34 -13.15
CA PRO A 188 0.90 -2.85 -11.95
C PRO A 188 0.67 -4.36 -11.94
N LEU A 189 0.77 -5.02 -13.10
CA LEU A 189 0.57 -6.46 -13.24
C LEU A 189 1.89 -7.26 -13.11
N GLN A 190 3.00 -6.61 -12.79
CA GLN A 190 4.33 -7.21 -12.77
C GLN A 190 4.38 -8.49 -11.92
N GLY A 191 4.78 -9.59 -12.58
CA GLY A 191 4.85 -10.96 -12.06
C GLY A 191 3.52 -11.59 -11.65
N THR A 192 2.43 -11.17 -12.30
CA THR A 192 1.23 -11.98 -12.47
C THR A 192 1.28 -12.71 -13.81
N GLU A 193 0.42 -13.71 -14.02
CA GLU A 193 0.28 -14.41 -15.31
C GLU A 193 -0.25 -13.51 -16.44
N TRP A 194 -0.79 -12.33 -16.10
CA TRP A 194 -1.35 -11.37 -17.07
C TRP A 194 -0.33 -10.30 -17.49
N TYR A 195 0.93 -10.44 -17.10
CA TYR A 195 1.95 -9.46 -17.45
C TYR A 195 2.36 -9.60 -18.93
N PRO A 196 2.32 -8.53 -19.74
CA PRO A 196 2.70 -8.60 -21.15
C PRO A 196 4.20 -8.88 -21.32
N ASP A 197 4.54 -9.81 -22.22
CA ASP A 197 5.94 -10.17 -22.52
C ASP A 197 6.75 -8.97 -23.05
N ASP A 198 6.14 -8.09 -23.85
CA ASP A 198 6.80 -6.88 -24.39
C ASP A 198 7.17 -5.84 -23.32
N LEU A 199 6.68 -6.01 -22.09
CA LEU A 199 7.02 -5.18 -20.93
C LEU A 199 8.01 -5.87 -19.99
N ALA A 200 8.55 -7.04 -20.37
CA ALA A 200 9.53 -7.75 -19.56
C ALA A 200 10.72 -6.85 -19.21
N TRP A 201 11.13 -6.93 -17.94
CA TRP A 201 12.33 -6.27 -17.46
C TRP A 201 13.51 -7.22 -17.64
N ASP A 202 14.17 -7.13 -18.79
CA ASP A 202 15.37 -7.91 -19.10
C ASP A 202 16.63 -7.11 -18.66
N ASP A 203 17.07 -6.18 -19.52
CA ASP A 203 18.26 -5.34 -19.29
C ASP A 203 17.89 -3.88 -18.93
N GLY A 204 16.69 -3.66 -18.38
CA GLY A 204 16.21 -2.34 -17.95
C GLY A 204 14.74 -2.10 -18.27
N ASN A 205 14.28 -0.87 -18.02
CA ASN A 205 12.90 -0.48 -18.34
C ASN A 205 12.70 -0.37 -19.86
N PRO A 206 11.86 -1.21 -20.49
CA PRO A 206 11.64 -1.20 -21.94
C PRO A 206 10.85 0.02 -22.43
N VAL A 207 10.19 0.76 -21.54
CA VAL A 207 9.33 1.92 -21.88
C VAL A 207 10.03 3.24 -21.57
N VAL A 208 10.72 3.32 -20.43
CA VAL A 208 11.39 4.53 -19.93
C VAL A 208 12.78 4.19 -19.40
N PRO A 209 13.72 3.77 -20.26
CA PRO A 209 15.07 3.42 -19.83
C PRO A 209 15.77 4.61 -19.17
N PHE A 210 16.44 4.37 -18.05
CA PHE A 210 17.17 5.37 -17.29
C PHE A 210 18.20 6.11 -18.18
N PHE A 211 18.35 7.42 -17.98
CA PHE A 211 19.33 8.25 -18.69
C PHE A 211 20.76 8.06 -18.18
N GLY A 212 21.09 6.90 -17.63
CA GLY A 212 22.35 6.69 -16.94
C GLY A 212 22.60 5.22 -16.68
N GLN A 213 23.54 4.94 -15.79
CA GLN A 213 23.90 3.59 -15.37
C GLN A 213 24.26 3.61 -13.89
N ASP A 214 23.95 2.54 -13.18
CA ASP A 214 24.35 2.32 -11.78
C ASP A 214 24.02 3.52 -10.86
N GLY A 215 22.83 4.11 -11.04
CA GLY A 215 22.38 5.29 -10.27
C GLY A 215 23.03 6.63 -10.68
N GLU A 216 23.99 6.63 -11.61
CA GLU A 216 24.64 7.84 -12.11
C GLU A 216 23.91 8.40 -13.34
N LEU A 217 23.30 9.57 -13.20
CA LEU A 217 22.55 10.24 -14.25
C LEU A 217 23.47 10.90 -15.30
N ASN A 218 23.25 10.62 -16.60
CA ASN A 218 23.79 11.46 -17.67
C ASN A 218 22.98 12.76 -17.80
N VAL A 219 23.48 13.81 -17.16
CA VAL A 219 22.84 15.13 -17.13
C VAL A 219 22.68 15.72 -18.53
N GLU A 220 23.63 15.50 -19.44
CA GLU A 220 23.56 16.04 -20.80
C GLU A 220 22.41 15.41 -21.59
N THR A 221 22.28 14.08 -21.56
CA THR A 221 21.17 13.36 -22.20
C THR A 221 19.81 13.74 -21.59
N ALA A 222 19.73 13.88 -20.27
CA ALA A 222 18.52 14.33 -19.61
C ALA A 222 18.10 15.74 -20.09
N ARG A 223 19.05 16.69 -20.14
CA ARG A 223 18.81 18.05 -20.62
C ARG A 223 18.36 18.07 -22.07
N GLU A 224 18.98 17.28 -22.93
CA GLU A 224 18.58 17.15 -24.33
C GLU A 224 17.14 16.65 -24.47
N SER A 225 16.75 15.62 -23.71
CA SER A 225 15.38 15.12 -23.73
C SER A 225 14.34 16.16 -23.28
N PHE A 226 14.66 17.00 -22.29
CA PHE A 226 13.80 18.12 -21.93
C PHE A 226 13.68 19.17 -23.04
N ARG A 227 14.77 19.44 -23.79
CA ARG A 227 14.72 20.34 -24.96
C ARG A 227 13.83 19.79 -26.06
N GLU A 228 13.92 18.49 -26.35
CA GLU A 228 13.03 17.80 -27.30
C GLU A 228 11.56 17.82 -26.85
N ALA A 229 11.32 17.88 -25.54
CA ALA A 229 9.99 18.06 -24.96
C ALA A 229 9.48 19.52 -25.01
N GLY A 230 10.26 20.46 -25.57
CA GLY A 230 9.89 21.86 -25.77
C GLY A 230 10.32 22.81 -24.64
N TYR A 231 11.24 22.39 -23.79
CA TYR A 231 11.78 23.20 -22.70
C TYR A 231 13.13 23.80 -23.06
N GLN A 232 13.57 24.78 -22.28
CA GLN A 232 14.87 25.42 -22.39
C GLN A 232 15.54 25.45 -21.02
N TYR A 233 16.82 25.78 -21.01
CA TYR A 233 17.56 26.00 -19.77
C TYR A 233 18.08 27.43 -19.76
N ASP A 234 17.88 28.11 -18.63
CA ASP A 234 18.40 29.44 -18.31
C ASP A 234 19.16 29.33 -16.99
N ASP A 235 20.47 29.58 -16.99
CA ASP A 235 21.37 29.38 -15.84
C ASP A 235 21.07 28.08 -15.05
N ASP A 236 21.15 26.94 -15.73
CA ASP A 236 20.84 25.59 -15.21
C ASP A 236 19.39 25.34 -14.75
N THR A 237 18.53 26.34 -14.82
CA THR A 237 17.11 26.25 -14.49
C THR A 237 16.31 25.85 -15.71
N LEU A 238 15.51 24.79 -15.59
CA LEU A 238 14.56 24.39 -16.63
C LEU A 238 13.44 25.43 -16.73
N VAL A 239 13.26 26.04 -17.90
CA VAL A 239 12.27 27.08 -18.18
C VAL A 239 11.48 26.78 -19.45
N GLY A 240 10.31 27.41 -19.60
CA GLY A 240 9.46 27.27 -20.79
C GLY A 240 8.61 25.99 -20.81
N GLY A 241 8.28 25.52 -22.02
CA GLY A 241 7.34 24.44 -22.27
C GLY A 241 5.87 24.89 -22.26
N SER A 242 5.10 24.46 -23.25
CA SER A 242 3.64 24.65 -23.23
C SER A 242 2.99 23.69 -22.24
N ALA A 243 2.17 24.23 -21.33
CA ALA A 243 1.27 23.47 -20.47
C ALA A 243 0.17 22.76 -21.28
#